data_AF-A0A9W8EH31-F1
#
_entry.id   AF-A0A9W8EH31-F1
#
_cell.length_a   1.000
_cell.length_b   1.000
_cell.length_c   1.000
_cell.angle_alpha   90.00
_cell.angle_beta   90.00
_cell.angle_gamma   90.00
#
_symmetry.space_group_name_H-M   'P 1'
#
loop_
_entity.id
_entity.type
_entity.pdbx_description
1 polymer ?
#
loop_
_entity_poly.entity_id
_entity_poly.type
_entity_poly.pdbx_seq_one_letter_code
_entity_poly.pdbx_strand_id
1 'polypeptide(L)' 'MSADVILTVHTQHHDTGRFVHADNSTHSLRNWSCSLLDGRPKATHAHLLPYVKKVEFVLHETFDDQHRVVSHPPYKIQEE' A
#
# COMPACT_ATOMS: atom_id res chain seq x y z
N MET A 1 -28.33 -0.62 -14.50
CA MET A 1 -27.91 -0.77 -13.10
C MET A 1 -26.52 -0.19 -12.97
N SER A 2 -26.32 0.84 -12.16
CA SER A 2 -24.97 1.33 -11.81
C SER A 2 -24.33 0.27 -10.91
N ALA A 3 -23.20 -0.29 -11.31
CA ALA A 3 -22.43 -1.17 -10.43
C ALA A 3 -21.57 -0.27 -9.55
N ASP A 4 -21.80 -0.31 -8.23
CA ASP A 4 -20.97 0.46 -7.29
C ASP A 4 -19.54 -0.07 -7.32
N VAL A 5 -18.59 0.83 -7.57
CA VAL A 5 -17.16 0.55 -7.48
C VAL A 5 -16.75 0.78 -6.03
N ILE A 6 -16.43 -0.30 -5.33
CA ILE A 6 -15.90 -0.25 -3.97
C ILE A 6 -14.42 -0.61 -4.03
N LEU A 7 -13.57 0.29 -3.58
CA LEU A 7 -12.14 0.08 -3.46
C LEU A 7 -11.75 -0.06 -2.00
N THR A 8 -10.86 -1.00 -1.71
CA THR A 8 -10.30 -1.21 -0.37
C THR A 8 -8.79 -1.05 -0.44
N VAL A 9 -8.25 -0.24 0.49
CA VAL A 9 -6.81 -0.17 0.72
C VAL A 9 -6.45 -1.23 1.76
N HIS A 10 -5.64 -2.20 1.37
CA HIS A 10 -5.18 -3.26 2.23
C HIS A 10 -3.72 -3.03 2.62
N THR A 11 -3.48 -2.91 3.92
CA THR A 11 -2.16 -2.62 4.51
C THR A 11 -1.73 -3.78 5.39
N GLN A 12 -0.47 -4.18 5.28
CA GLN A 12 0.17 -5.18 6.14
C GLN A 12 1.48 -4.62 6.65
N HIS A 13 1.86 -4.95 7.88
CA HIS A 13 3.18 -4.61 8.40
C HIS A 13 3.67 -5.66 9.39
N HIS A 14 4.99 -5.79 9.51
CA HIS A 14 5.64 -6.61 10.52
C HIS A 14 6.89 -5.91 11.05
N ASP A 15 7.21 -6.12 12.33
CA ASP A 15 8.43 -5.59 12.91
C ASP A 15 9.65 -6.30 12.32
N THR A 16 10.70 -5.54 12.05
CA THR A 16 11.95 -6.06 11.48
C THR A 16 12.95 -6.54 12.53
N GLY A 17 12.68 -6.25 13.81
CA GLY A 17 13.62 -6.45 14.92
C GLY A 17 14.75 -5.42 14.97
N ARG A 18 14.77 -4.45 14.03
CA ARG A 18 15.71 -3.32 14.02
C ARG A 18 15.09 -2.11 14.70
N PHE A 19 15.95 -1.28 15.29
CA PHE A 19 15.54 -0.07 15.98
C PHE A 19 16.36 1.12 15.52
N VAL A 20 15.73 2.30 15.46
CA VAL A 20 16.37 3.58 15.20
C VAL A 20 16.23 4.45 16.44
N HIS A 21 17.33 5.07 16.84
CA HIS A 21 17.35 6.05 17.93
C HIS A 21 17.28 7.45 17.32
N ALA A 22 16.17 8.14 17.54
CA ALA A 22 15.94 9.51 17.09
C ALA A 22 15.25 10.28 18.21
N ASP A 23 15.61 11.55 18.42
CA ASP A 23 14.95 12.46 19.37
C ASP A 23 14.79 11.93 20.80
N ASN A 24 15.82 11.26 21.32
CA ASN A 24 15.82 10.58 22.64
C ASN A 24 14.79 9.43 22.76
N SER A 25 14.20 8.97 21.66
CA SER A 25 13.33 7.79 21.61
C SER A 25 13.89 6.69 20.71
N THR A 26 13.49 5.47 21.01
CA THR A 26 13.83 4.26 20.25
C THR A 26 12.59 3.81 19.49
N HIS A 27 12.67 3.78 18.16
CA HIS A 27 11.57 3.38 17.29
C HIS A 27 11.87 2.04 16.62
N SER A 28 10.91 1.11 16.65
CA SER A 28 11.00 -0.15 15.90
C SER A 28 10.78 0.12 14.41
N LEU A 29 11.68 -0.37 13.56
CA LEU A 29 11.51 -0.34 12.11
C LEU A 29 10.54 -1.43 11.66
N ARG A 30 9.66 -1.09 10.72
CA ARG A 30 8.60 -1.97 10.25
C ARG A 30 8.63 -2.11 8.75
N ASN A 31 8.77 -3.33 8.27
CA ASN A 31 8.44 -3.63 6.89
C ASN A 31 6.93 -3.54 6.72
N TRP A 32 6.46 -2.65 5.87
CA TRP A 32 5.06 -2.45 5.58
C TRP A 32 4.78 -2.55 4.09
N SER A 33 3.53 -2.87 3.75
CA SER A 33 3.07 -2.88 2.37
C SER A 33 1.64 -2.36 2.28
N CYS A 34 1.36 -1.68 1.18
CA CYS A 34 0.05 -1.10 0.88
C CYS A 34 -0.38 -1.56 -0.52
N SER A 35 -1.64 -1.95 -0.67
CA SER A 35 -2.21 -2.44 -1.92
C SER A 35 -3.63 -1.95 -2.13
N LEU A 36 -4.00 -1.66 -3.38
CA LEU A 36 -5.36 -1.34 -3.77
C LEU A 36 -6.08 -2.60 -4.25
N LEU A 37 -7.23 -2.91 -3.66
CA LEU A 37 -8.03 -4.10 -3.98
C LEU A 37 -9.50 -3.74 -4.22
N ASP A 38 -10.25 -4.65 -4.83
CA ASP A 38 -11.71 -4.59 -4.95
C ASP A 38 -12.33 -4.91 -3.59
N GLY A 39 -13.08 -3.94 -3.05
CA GLY A 39 -13.66 -4.01 -1.71
C GLY A 39 -15.01 -4.71 -1.63
N ARG A 40 -15.55 -5.20 -2.74
CA ARG A 40 -16.87 -5.83 -2.74
C ARG A 40 -16.84 -7.16 -1.97
N PRO A 41 -17.82 -7.47 -1.08
CA PRO A 41 -17.83 -8.67 -0.23
C PRO A 41 -17.77 -10.05 -0.91
N LYS A 42 -17.73 -10.10 -2.25
CA LYS A 42 -17.66 -11.32 -3.07
C LYS A 42 -16.72 -11.16 -4.28
N ALA A 43 -15.82 -10.18 -4.25
CA ALA A 43 -14.90 -9.96 -5.36
C ALA A 43 -13.97 -11.16 -5.54
N THR A 44 -14.12 -11.89 -6.65
CA THR A 44 -13.12 -12.84 -7.11
C THR A 44 -12.01 -12.05 -7.81
N HIS A 45 -10.74 -12.40 -7.57
CA HIS A 45 -9.58 -11.69 -8.14
C HIS A 45 -9.51 -10.19 -7.78
N ALA A 46 -9.73 -9.86 -6.51
CA ALA A 46 -9.79 -8.47 -6.02
C ALA A 46 -8.57 -7.59 -6.37
N HIS A 47 -7.44 -8.17 -6.76
CA HIS A 47 -6.23 -7.44 -7.16
C HIS A 47 -6.24 -6.93 -8.62
N LEU A 48 -7.07 -7.48 -9.51
CA LEU A 48 -6.97 -7.22 -10.95
C LEU A 48 -7.45 -5.83 -11.37
N LEU A 49 -8.44 -5.27 -10.67
CA LEU A 49 -9.01 -3.93 -10.88
C LEU A 49 -8.96 -3.46 -12.36
N PRO A 50 -9.71 -4.08 -13.29
CA PRO A 50 -9.54 -3.89 -14.73
C PRO A 50 -9.84 -2.46 -15.22
N TYR A 51 -10.46 -1.64 -14.38
CA TYR A 51 -10.77 -0.24 -14.63
C TYR A 51 -9.70 0.73 -14.08
N VAL A 52 -8.72 0.23 -13.33
CA VAL A 52 -7.56 0.99 -12.87
C VAL A 52 -6.43 0.80 -13.87
N LYS A 53 -5.84 1.90 -14.36
CA LYS A 53 -4.68 1.86 -15.27
C LYS A 53 -3.35 1.93 -14.54
N LYS A 54 -3.32 2.70 -13.46
CA LYS A 54 -2.16 2.90 -12.58
C LYS A 54 -2.61 3.44 -11.23
N VAL A 55 -1.80 3.20 -10.21
CA VAL A 55 -1.96 3.75 -8.86
C VAL A 55 -0.67 4.50 -8.52
N GLU A 56 -0.81 5.72 -8.03
CA GLU A 56 0.30 6.50 -7.50
C GLU A 56 0.19 6.52 -5.97
N PHE A 57 1.24 6.05 -5.32
CA PHE A 57 1.39 6.11 -3.87
C PHE A 57 2.29 7.30 -3.54
N VAL A 58 1.73 8.28 -2.84
CA VAL A 58 2.45 9.46 -2.36
C VAL A 58 2.89 9.20 -0.92
N LEU A 59 4.19 9.02 -0.74
CA LEU A 59 4.82 8.72 0.55
C LEU A 59 5.21 10.00 1.29
N HIS A 60 5.54 9.85 2.57
CA HIS A 60 6.07 10.95 3.37
C HIS A 60 7.40 11.46 2.79
N GLU A 61 7.70 12.74 2.98
CA GLU A 61 8.86 13.40 2.37
C GLU A 61 10.23 12.83 2.77
N THR A 62 10.27 12.05 3.85
CA THR A 62 11.45 11.36 4.36
C THR A 62 11.83 10.12 3.56
N PHE A 63 10.95 9.60 2.70
CA PHE A 63 11.24 8.45 1.85
C PHE A 63 11.93 8.88 0.56
N ASP A 64 12.91 8.09 0.15
CA ASP A 64 13.45 8.17 -1.20
C ASP A 64 12.37 7.74 -2.20
N ASP A 65 12.26 8.48 -3.31
CA ASP A 65 11.22 8.30 -4.34
C ASP A 65 9.79 8.34 -3.75
N GLN A 66 9.39 9.55 -3.35
CA GLN A 66 8.11 9.83 -2.68
C GLN A 66 6.88 9.48 -3.54
N HIS A 67 7.02 9.46 -4.87
CA HIS A 67 5.93 9.28 -5.81
C HIS A 67 6.07 7.95 -6.54
N ARG A 68 5.46 6.90 -5.99
CA ARG A 68 5.60 5.54 -6.56
C ARG A 68 4.42 5.16 -7.41
N VAL A 69 4.67 5.01 -8.70
CA VAL A 69 3.65 4.66 -9.68
C VAL A 69 3.69 3.17 -10.00
N VAL A 70 2.60 2.46 -9.69
CA VAL A 70 2.41 1.04 -10.03
C VAL A 70 1.34 0.93 -11.11
N SER A 71 1.72 0.46 -12.29
CA SER A 71 0.82 0.37 -13.46
C SER A 71 0.19 -1.01 -13.67
N HIS A 72 0.54 -1.99 -12.84
CA HIS A 72 0.05 -3.36 -12.98
C HIS A 72 -0.45 -3.92 -11.64
N PRO A 73 -1.51 -4.75 -11.66
CA PRO A 73 -1.91 -5.56 -10.51
C PRO A 73 -0.70 -6.31 -9.91
N PRO A 74 -0.61 -6.42 -8.57
CA PRO A 74 -1.65 -6.15 -7.59
C PRO A 74 -1.67 -4.70 -7.04
N TYR A 75 -1.10 -3.73 -7.77
CA TYR A 75 -1.03 -2.33 -7.33
C TYR A 75 -0.52 -2.21 -5.89
N LYS A 76 0.67 -2.75 -5.65
CA LYS A 76 1.25 -2.90 -4.32
C LYS A 76 2.61 -2.22 -4.26
N ILE A 77 2.86 -1.52 -3.15
CA ILE A 77 4.18 -1.08 -2.74
C ILE A 77 4.57 -1.74 -1.42
N GLN A 78 5.86 -1.80 -1.15
CA GLN A 78 6.44 -2.29 0.09
C GLN A 78 7.65 -1.43 0.44
N GLU A 79 7.80 -1.13 1.73
CA GLU A 79 8.78 -0.20 2.29
C GLU A 79 9.11 -0.56 3.74
N GLU A 80 10.08 0.15 4.34
CA GLU A 80 10.52 0.02 5.74
C GLU A 80 10.46 1.34 6.51
#